data_AF-A0A7U6R0J5-F1
#
_entry.id   AF-A0A7U6R0J5-F1
#
_cell.length_a   1.000
_cell.length_b   1.000
_cell.length_c   1.000
_cell.angle_alpha   90.00
_cell.angle_beta   90.00
_cell.angle_gamma   90.00
#
_symmetry.space_group_name_H-M   'P 1'
#
loop_
_entity.id
_entity.type
_entity.pdbx_description
1 polymer ?
#
loop_
_entity_poly.entity_id
_entity_poly.type
_entity_poly.pdbx_seq_one_letter_code
_entity_poly.pdbx_strand_id
1 'polypeptide(L)'
;MKNLKITVSAMMVIMSISGMSASFRFFKKKNNDDNNKPAATVPAPTKASANSASQFCVDKGGKSVTVKSSKGNYGICMLKDGTAVEEWEYYRQHNTPRNTEAAVIGMPNPASKFCVDKGGKSVTEKDKNGNERGVCRFNNGTKVDEWDYYRENN
;
A
#
# COMPACT_ATOMS: atom_id res chain seq x y z
N MET A 1 51.23 -19.25 -20.18
CA MET A 1 52.03 -18.00 -20.07
C MET A 1 52.21 -17.43 -21.46
N LYS A 2 51.95 -16.12 -21.65
CA LYS A 2 52.39 -15.25 -22.76
C LYS A 2 51.69 -15.51 -24.11
N ASN A 3 51.14 -14.58 -24.90
CA ASN A 3 50.98 -13.13 -24.92
C ASN A 3 49.89 -12.80 -25.95
N LEU A 4 49.03 -11.79 -25.74
CA LEU A 4 48.47 -11.05 -26.87
C LEU A 4 48.19 -9.60 -26.45
N LYS A 5 49.15 -8.72 -26.76
CA LYS A 5 48.99 -7.27 -26.67
C LYS A 5 48.41 -6.81 -28.02
N ILE A 6 47.13 -6.44 -28.04
CA ILE A 6 46.50 -5.84 -29.21
C ILE A 6 46.76 -4.34 -29.15
N THR A 7 47.72 -3.90 -29.96
CA THR A 7 47.94 -2.49 -30.31
C THR A 7 46.91 -2.10 -31.38
N VAL A 8 45.92 -1.27 -31.04
CA VAL A 8 45.09 -0.60 -32.05
C VAL A 8 45.63 0.81 -32.24
N SER A 9 46.31 0.97 -33.37
CA SER A 9 46.80 2.24 -33.90
C SER A 9 45.63 3.08 -34.37
N ALA A 10 45.62 4.35 -33.98
CA ALA A 10 44.76 5.38 -34.54
C ALA A 10 45.09 5.60 -36.03
N MET A 11 44.06 5.79 -36.87
CA MET A 11 44.16 6.59 -38.09
C MET A 11 42.86 7.35 -38.33
N MET A 12 42.95 8.67 -38.19
CA MET A 12 42.03 9.64 -38.77
C MET A 12 42.14 9.61 -40.30
N VAL A 13 41.02 9.69 -41.01
CA VAL A 13 41.00 10.19 -42.39
C VAL A 13 39.85 11.19 -42.53
N ILE A 14 40.22 12.36 -43.04
CA ILE A 14 39.44 13.59 -43.21
C ILE A 14 38.97 13.64 -44.69
N MET A 15 37.95 14.46 -44.95
CA MET A 15 37.52 15.03 -46.26
C MET A 15 36.45 14.19 -46.99
N SER A 16 35.33 14.74 -47.45
CA SER A 16 35.28 15.91 -48.35
C SER A 16 33.91 16.59 -48.37
N ILE A 17 33.95 17.92 -48.46
CA ILE A 17 32.83 18.84 -48.74
C ILE A 17 32.58 18.87 -50.26
N SER A 18 31.32 18.85 -50.71
CA SER A 18 30.77 19.70 -51.80
C SER A 18 29.36 19.29 -52.23
N GLY A 19 28.42 20.25 -52.28
CA GLY A 19 27.12 20.11 -52.96
C GLY A 19 26.16 21.25 -52.61
N MET A 20 25.90 22.15 -53.57
CA MET A 20 25.33 23.49 -53.41
C MET A 20 23.79 23.57 -53.49
N SER A 21 23.28 24.71 -52.99
CA SER A 21 21.91 25.20 -52.81
C SER A 21 20.98 25.25 -54.05
N ALA A 22 19.66 25.18 -53.82
CA ALA A 22 18.67 25.93 -54.61
C ALA A 22 17.33 26.18 -53.86
N SER A 23 17.03 27.47 -53.66
CA SER A 23 15.72 28.14 -53.78
C SER A 23 14.59 27.86 -52.76
N PHE A 24 14.43 28.81 -51.84
CA PHE A 24 13.22 29.10 -51.07
C PHE A 24 12.02 29.43 -51.97
N ARG A 25 10.92 28.68 -51.84
CA ARG A 25 9.56 29.15 -52.16
C ARG A 25 8.82 29.31 -50.85
N PHE A 26 8.53 30.56 -50.50
CA PHE A 26 7.70 30.94 -49.36
C PHE A 26 6.26 30.42 -49.54
N PHE A 27 5.85 29.46 -48.72
CA PHE A 27 4.45 29.29 -48.32
C PHE A 27 4.34 29.39 -46.81
N LYS A 28 3.76 30.51 -46.39
CA LYS A 28 3.48 30.93 -45.02
C LYS A 28 2.12 30.36 -44.59
N LYS A 29 2.09 29.46 -43.60
CA LYS A 29 0.99 29.30 -42.61
C LYS A 29 1.44 28.37 -41.47
N LYS A 30 2.05 28.92 -40.41
CA LYS A 30 1.47 29.36 -39.11
C LYS A 30 1.13 28.20 -38.18
N ASN A 31 1.93 28.05 -37.13
CA ASN A 31 1.56 27.89 -35.71
C ASN A 31 2.86 28.18 -34.92
N ASN A 32 3.08 29.45 -34.52
CA ASN A 32 2.81 29.99 -33.18
C ASN A 32 3.45 29.10 -32.09
N ASP A 33 4.59 29.52 -31.50
CA ASP A 33 4.67 30.38 -30.30
C ASP A 33 4.31 29.53 -29.05
N ASP A 34 5.05 29.41 -27.95
CA ASP A 34 6.08 30.23 -27.34
C ASP A 34 6.81 29.39 -26.28
N ASN A 35 8.05 29.79 -25.97
CA ASN A 35 8.65 29.51 -24.68
C ASN A 35 7.80 30.19 -23.59
N ASN A 36 7.09 29.41 -22.77
CA ASN A 36 6.76 29.86 -21.43
C ASN A 36 6.64 28.68 -20.46
N LYS A 37 7.51 28.72 -19.45
CA LYS A 37 7.41 28.03 -18.18
C LYS A 37 6.06 28.35 -17.52
N PRO A 38 5.31 27.34 -17.07
CA PRO A 38 4.68 27.44 -15.77
C PRO A 38 5.34 26.42 -14.84
N ALA A 39 5.81 26.93 -13.71
CA ALA A 39 5.75 26.14 -12.49
C ALA A 39 4.27 25.84 -12.25
N ALA A 40 3.79 24.70 -12.76
CA ALA A 40 2.44 24.23 -12.51
C ALA A 40 2.49 23.34 -11.27
N THR A 41 2.14 23.97 -10.15
CA THR A 41 1.55 23.38 -8.94
C THR A 41 1.03 21.97 -9.19
N VAL A 42 1.71 20.99 -8.60
CA VAL A 42 1.18 19.62 -8.53
C VAL A 42 -0.17 19.74 -7.82
N PRO A 43 -1.30 19.35 -8.44
CA PRO A 43 -2.57 19.36 -7.75
C PRO A 43 -2.43 18.53 -6.48
N ALA A 44 -2.88 19.09 -5.36
CA ALA A 44 -2.97 18.41 -4.08
C ALA A 44 -3.61 17.02 -4.29
N PRO A 45 -3.14 15.98 -3.58
CA PRO A 45 -3.49 14.60 -3.89
C PRO A 45 -5.00 14.42 -3.76
N THR A 46 -5.69 14.40 -4.91
CA THR A 46 -7.03 13.86 -5.02
C THR A 46 -6.91 12.38 -4.68
N LYS A 47 -7.69 11.91 -3.71
CA LYS A 47 -7.81 10.52 -3.23
C LYS A 47 -7.81 9.50 -4.39
N ALA A 48 -6.65 9.18 -4.93
CA ALA A 48 -6.43 7.92 -5.61
C ALA A 48 -6.54 6.87 -4.51
N SER A 49 -7.29 5.80 -4.77
CA SER A 49 -7.34 4.63 -3.91
C SER A 49 -5.91 4.31 -3.45
N ALA A 50 -5.61 4.54 -2.16
CA ALA A 50 -4.27 4.29 -1.64
C ALA A 50 -3.92 2.83 -1.96
N ASN A 51 -2.74 2.60 -2.53
CA ASN A 51 -2.25 1.25 -2.72
C ASN A 51 -2.15 0.58 -1.34
N SER A 52 -2.73 -0.61 -1.21
CA SER A 52 -2.86 -1.29 0.09
C SER A 52 -1.51 -1.47 0.78
N ALA A 53 -0.42 -1.64 0.01
CA ALA A 53 0.94 -1.77 0.54
C ALA A 53 1.49 -0.47 1.16
N SER A 54 1.32 0.70 0.53
CA SER A 54 1.77 1.95 1.15
C SER A 54 0.91 2.34 2.34
N GLN A 55 -0.40 2.10 2.29
CA GLN A 55 -1.26 2.34 3.44
C GLN A 55 -0.82 1.45 4.61
N PHE A 56 -0.58 0.16 4.37
CA PHE A 56 -0.06 -0.74 5.39
C PHE A 56 1.30 -0.29 5.94
N CYS A 57 2.21 0.20 5.09
CA CYS A 57 3.47 0.79 5.54
C CYS A 57 3.23 1.94 6.55
N VAL A 58 2.33 2.86 6.22
CA VAL A 58 1.98 4.00 7.07
C VAL A 58 1.28 3.55 8.36
N ASP A 59 0.37 2.59 8.28
CA ASP A 59 -0.37 2.04 9.42
C ASP A 59 0.58 1.32 10.41
N LYS A 60 1.66 0.69 9.91
CA LYS A 60 2.76 0.15 10.74
C LYS A 60 3.75 1.21 11.23
N GLY A 61 3.50 2.48 10.89
CA GLY A 61 4.28 3.63 11.34
C GLY A 61 5.54 3.90 10.52
N GLY A 62 5.64 3.34 9.32
CA GLY A 62 6.68 3.65 8.34
C GLY A 62 6.32 4.84 7.43
N LYS A 63 7.25 5.21 6.54
CA LYS A 63 7.05 6.21 5.49
C LYS A 63 7.12 5.54 4.12
N SER A 64 6.06 5.69 3.34
CA SER A 64 6.02 5.24 1.93
C SER A 64 6.83 6.18 1.04
N VAL A 65 7.70 5.62 0.19
CA VAL A 65 8.51 6.36 -0.79
C VAL A 65 8.44 5.66 -2.14
N THR A 66 8.03 6.39 -3.19
CA THR A 66 8.10 5.88 -4.56
C THR A 66 9.48 6.10 -5.16
N VAL A 67 10.09 5.02 -5.64
CA VAL A 67 11.39 5.03 -6.32
C VAL A 67 11.20 4.84 -7.83
N LYS A 68 11.85 5.70 -8.62
CA LYS A 68 11.85 5.59 -10.08
C LYS A 68 12.88 4.58 -10.55
N SER A 69 12.51 3.73 -11.50
CA SER A 69 13.45 2.82 -12.18
C SER A 69 13.19 2.78 -13.68
N SER A 70 14.19 2.31 -14.44
CA SER A 70 14.06 2.09 -15.88
C SER A 70 13.01 1.04 -16.26
N LYS A 71 12.60 0.18 -15.30
CA LYS A 71 11.60 -0.89 -15.48
C LYS A 71 10.22 -0.52 -14.93
N GLY A 72 10.05 0.71 -14.44
CA GLY A 72 8.84 1.17 -13.76
C GLY A 72 9.10 1.59 -12.32
N ASN A 73 8.19 2.37 -11.75
CA ASN A 73 8.31 2.84 -10.38
C ASN A 73 7.88 1.74 -9.41
N TYR A 74 8.55 1.66 -8.26
CA TYR A 74 8.19 0.76 -7.16
C TYR A 74 8.17 1.50 -5.83
N GLY A 75 7.56 0.90 -4.82
CA GLY A 75 7.40 1.50 -3.50
C GLY A 75 8.36 0.92 -2.48
N ILE A 76 8.92 1.78 -1.62
CA ILE A 76 9.73 1.40 -0.46
C ILE A 76 9.05 1.91 0.81
N CYS A 77 8.94 1.05 1.81
CA CYS A 77 8.58 1.40 3.17
C CYS A 77 9.84 1.67 4.01
N MET A 78 9.98 2.90 4.48
CA MET A 78 11.02 3.32 5.43
C MET A 78 10.48 3.13 6.85
N LEU A 79 11.00 2.12 7.56
CA LEU A 79 10.61 1.78 8.93
C LEU A 79 11.27 2.71 9.97
N LYS A 80 10.78 2.69 11.21
CA LYS A 80 11.24 3.58 12.30
C LYS A 80 12.67 3.31 12.76
N ASP A 81 13.13 2.08 12.58
CA ASP A 81 14.51 1.65 12.83
C ASP A 81 15.48 2.09 11.70
N GLY A 82 14.97 2.77 10.66
CA GLY A 82 15.74 3.19 9.50
C GLY A 82 15.81 2.13 8.40
N THR A 83 15.22 0.95 8.59
CA THR A 83 15.22 -0.12 7.59
C THR A 83 14.34 0.26 6.41
N ALA A 84 14.83 0.02 5.18
CA ALA A 84 14.10 0.24 3.94
C ALA A 84 13.73 -1.11 3.31
N VAL A 85 12.44 -1.38 3.13
CA VAL A 85 11.92 -2.63 2.54
C VAL A 85 10.94 -2.33 1.42
N GLU A 86 10.83 -3.18 0.39
CA GLU A 86 9.83 -3.00 -0.67
C GLU A 86 8.41 -3.17 -0.08
N GLU A 87 7.48 -2.28 -0.45
CA GLU A 87 6.19 -2.19 0.22
C GLU A 87 5.32 -3.43 0.06
N TRP A 88 5.26 -4.01 -1.14
CA TRP A 88 4.45 -5.20 -1.38
C TRP A 88 5.03 -6.46 -0.75
N GLU A 89 6.35 -6.56 -0.68
CA GLU A 89 7.07 -7.59 0.05
C GLU A 89 6.76 -7.48 1.55
N TYR A 90 6.91 -6.29 2.12
CA TYR A 90 6.58 -6.03 3.52
C TYR A 90 5.11 -6.37 3.83
N TYR A 91 4.19 -5.93 2.96
CA TYR A 91 2.77 -6.23 3.06
C TYR A 91 2.49 -7.74 3.07
N ARG A 92 3.02 -8.50 2.11
CA ARG A 92 2.74 -9.95 2.04
C ARG A 92 3.33 -10.74 3.21
N GLN A 93 4.49 -10.33 3.70
CA GLN A 93 5.13 -10.99 4.84
C GLN A 93 4.39 -10.73 6.16
N HIS A 94 3.82 -9.54 6.32
CA HIS A 94 3.25 -9.09 7.59
C HIS A 94 1.72 -9.05 7.61
N ASN A 95 1.06 -9.09 6.45
CA ASN A 95 -0.40 -9.19 6.33
C ASN A 95 -0.83 -10.63 6.07
N THR A 96 -0.60 -11.50 7.05
CA THR A 96 -0.95 -12.93 7.00
C THR A 96 -2.26 -13.19 7.75
N PRO A 97 -2.98 -14.29 7.44
CA PRO A 97 -4.17 -14.68 8.19
C PRO A 97 -3.93 -14.77 9.70
N ARG A 98 -2.74 -15.19 10.14
CA ARG A 98 -2.36 -15.21 11.56
C ARG A 98 -2.29 -13.81 12.18
N ASN A 99 -1.73 -12.82 11.47
CA ASN A 99 -1.73 -11.43 11.93
C ASN A 99 -3.15 -10.85 11.94
N THR A 100 -3.98 -11.23 10.97
CA THR A 100 -5.39 -10.86 10.93
C THR A 100 -6.17 -11.48 12.09
N GLU A 101 -5.94 -12.76 12.38
CA GLU A 101 -6.59 -13.48 13.48
C GLU A 101 -6.18 -12.91 14.84
N ALA A 102 -4.91 -12.55 15.01
CA ALA A 102 -4.45 -11.82 16.18
C ALA A 102 -5.18 -10.47 16.37
N ALA A 103 -5.54 -9.79 15.29
CA ALA A 103 -6.36 -8.58 15.36
C ALA A 103 -7.82 -8.88 15.75
N VAL A 104 -8.36 -10.04 15.37
CA VAL A 104 -9.73 -10.46 15.72
C VAL A 104 -9.85 -10.85 17.20
N ILE A 105 -8.82 -11.46 17.79
CA ILE A 105 -8.81 -11.89 19.21
C ILE A 105 -8.97 -10.71 20.19
N GLY A 106 -8.72 -9.46 19.76
CA GLY A 106 -8.93 -8.26 20.57
C GLY A 106 -10.31 -7.60 20.42
N MET A 107 -11.13 -8.00 19.44
CA MET A 107 -12.44 -7.42 19.23
C MET A 107 -13.46 -8.11 20.16
N PRO A 108 -14.12 -7.38 21.07
CA PRO A 108 -15.10 -7.99 21.97
C PRO A 108 -16.28 -8.54 21.17
N ASN A 109 -16.77 -9.73 21.54
CA ASN A 109 -18.01 -10.28 20.99
C ASN A 109 -19.16 -9.29 21.25
N PRO A 110 -19.87 -8.81 20.20
CA PRO A 110 -20.95 -7.83 20.36
C PRO A 110 -22.01 -8.25 21.38
N ALA A 111 -22.44 -9.52 21.39
CA ALA A 111 -23.45 -10.02 22.31
C ALA A 111 -22.94 -10.06 23.76
N SER A 112 -21.70 -10.49 23.96
CA SER A 112 -21.05 -10.51 25.27
C SER A 112 -20.83 -9.09 25.81
N LYS A 113 -20.42 -8.15 24.94
CA LYS A 113 -20.31 -6.72 25.28
C LYS A 113 -21.67 -6.16 25.69
N PHE A 114 -22.71 -6.42 24.90
CA PHE A 114 -24.07 -5.97 25.19
C PHE A 114 -24.57 -6.51 26.54
N CYS A 115 -24.33 -7.79 26.83
CA CYS A 115 -24.65 -8.38 28.13
C CYS A 115 -23.99 -7.61 29.29
N VAL A 116 -22.69 -7.34 29.20
CA VAL A 116 -21.95 -6.60 30.23
C VAL A 116 -22.44 -5.16 30.35
N ASP A 117 -22.69 -4.48 29.22
CA ASP A 117 -23.20 -3.12 29.18
C ASP A 117 -24.61 -3.01 29.83
N LYS A 118 -25.41 -4.08 29.78
CA LYS A 118 -26.72 -4.18 30.46
C LYS A 118 -26.62 -4.63 31.92
N GLY A 119 -25.42 -4.72 32.48
CA GLY A 119 -25.17 -5.08 33.88
C GLY A 119 -25.17 -6.58 34.16
N GLY A 120 -25.13 -7.41 33.11
CA GLY A 120 -24.94 -8.86 33.21
C GLY A 120 -23.47 -9.27 33.25
N LYS A 121 -23.25 -10.57 33.42
CA LYS A 121 -21.95 -11.24 33.25
C LYS A 121 -22.07 -12.20 32.07
N SER A 122 -21.21 -12.02 31.08
CA SER A 122 -21.07 -12.96 29.96
C SER A 122 -20.32 -14.21 30.42
N VAL A 123 -20.89 -15.38 30.18
CA VAL A 123 -20.25 -16.67 30.47
C VAL A 123 -20.51 -17.67 29.37
N THR A 124 -19.54 -18.55 29.11
CA THR A 124 -19.73 -19.70 28.22
C THR A 124 -20.25 -20.89 29.01
N GLU A 125 -21.37 -21.47 28.57
CA GLU A 125 -21.93 -22.70 29.13
C GLU A 125 -21.89 -23.82 28.07
N LYS A 126 -21.64 -25.06 28.52
CA LYS A 126 -21.69 -26.26 27.68
C LYS A 126 -23.00 -26.99 27.88
N ASP A 127 -23.64 -27.40 26.79
CA ASP A 127 -24.79 -28.30 26.86
C ASP A 127 -24.36 -29.77 27.09
N LYS A 128 -25.35 -30.67 27.22
CA LYS A 128 -25.13 -32.11 27.45
C LYS A 128 -24.38 -32.80 26.29
N ASN A 129 -24.40 -32.20 25.11
CA ASN A 129 -23.72 -32.70 23.92
C ASN A 129 -22.32 -32.06 23.76
N GLY A 130 -21.92 -31.17 24.68
CA GLY A 130 -20.64 -30.47 24.66
C GLY A 130 -20.63 -29.19 23.83
N ASN A 131 -21.77 -28.75 23.28
CA ASN A 131 -21.84 -27.51 22.51
C ASN A 131 -21.71 -26.30 23.45
N GLU A 132 -20.84 -25.35 23.09
CA GLU A 132 -20.64 -24.11 23.82
C GLU A 132 -21.63 -23.03 23.36
N ARG A 133 -22.21 -22.33 24.33
CA ARG A 133 -23.12 -21.19 24.10
C ARG A 133 -22.82 -20.07 25.09
N GLY A 134 -22.93 -18.82 24.63
CA GLY A 134 -22.82 -17.64 25.47
C GLY A 134 -24.10 -17.37 26.25
N VAL A 135 -24.01 -17.15 27.55
CA VAL A 135 -25.14 -16.90 28.45
C VAL A 135 -24.88 -15.62 29.24
N CYS A 136 -25.85 -14.71 29.18
CA CYS A 136 -25.85 -13.51 30.00
C CYS A 136 -26.49 -13.80 31.35
N ARG A 137 -25.71 -13.66 32.43
CA ARG A 137 -26.14 -13.90 33.81
C ARG A 137 -26.28 -12.59 34.57
N PHE A 138 -27.47 -12.31 35.09
CA PHE A 138 -27.74 -11.14 35.91
C PHE A 138 -27.63 -11.44 37.41
N ASN A 139 -27.40 -10.41 38.23
CA ASN A 139 -27.26 -10.55 39.69
C ASN A 139 -28.54 -11.04 40.39
N ASN A 140 -29.71 -10.84 39.77
CA ASN A 140 -31.00 -11.37 40.25
C ASN A 140 -31.18 -12.88 39.95
N GLY A 141 -30.20 -13.53 39.33
CA GLY A 141 -30.24 -14.94 38.95
C GLY A 141 -30.83 -15.23 37.56
N THR A 142 -31.35 -14.22 36.85
CA THR A 142 -31.83 -14.38 35.47
C THR A 142 -30.69 -14.80 34.55
N LYS A 143 -30.95 -15.78 33.68
CA LYS A 143 -30.03 -16.24 32.64
C LYS A 143 -30.74 -16.23 31.30
N VAL A 144 -30.12 -15.63 30.30
CA VAL A 144 -30.62 -15.56 28.93
C VAL A 144 -29.48 -15.86 27.96
N ASP A 145 -29.78 -16.41 26.79
CA ASP A 145 -28.79 -16.51 25.72
C ASP A 145 -28.30 -15.12 25.31
N GLU A 146 -26.99 -14.94 25.14
CA GLU A 146 -26.42 -13.62 24.82
C GLU A 146 -26.86 -13.10 23.46
N TRP A 147 -26.97 -13.99 22.47
CA TRP A 147 -27.30 -13.61 21.11
C TRP A 147 -28.79 -13.36 20.93
N ASP A 148 -29.65 -14.13 21.59
CA ASP A 148 -31.09 -13.86 21.64
C ASP A 148 -31.34 -12.53 22.36
N TYR A 149 -30.71 -12.33 23.52
CA TYR A 149 -30.84 -11.07 24.26
C TYR A 149 -30.35 -9.86 23.46
N TYR A 150 -29.21 -9.98 22.78
CA TYR A 150 -28.71 -8.93 21.89
C TYR A 150 -29.70 -8.61 20.77
N ARG A 151 -30.18 -9.61 20.02
CA ARG A 151 -31.09 -9.40 18.89
C ARG A 151 -32.45 -8.84 19.29
N GLU A 152 -32.95 -9.19 20.47
CA GLU A 152 -34.24 -8.70 20.98
C GLU A 152 -34.17 -7.26 21.49
N ASN A 153 -32.97 -6.74 21.82
CA ASN A 153 -32.81 -5.50 22.58
C ASN A 153 -31.82 -4.49 21.96
N ASN A 154 -31.34 -4.71 20.73
CA ASN A 154 -30.44 -3.84 19.98
C ASN A 154 -30.92 -3.63 18.55
#